data_AF-A0A401FUV1-F1
#
_entry.id   AF-A0A401FUV1-F1
#
_cell.length_a   1.000
_cell.length_b   1.000
_cell.length_c   1.000
_cell.angle_alpha   90.00
_cell.angle_beta   90.00
_cell.angle_gamma   90.00
#
_symmetry.space_group_name_H-M   'P 1'
#
loop_
_entity.id
_entity.type
_entity.pdbx_description
1 polymer ?
#
loop_
_entity_poly.entity_id
_entity_poly.type
_entity_poly.pdbx_seq_one_letter_code
_entity_poly.pdbx_strand_id
1 'polypeptide(L)'
;MRRFHSYGPVDRSLHFCAERRELITRYSDTLIGSPGIGGELMSLCGPGQSGKTWLMQEVRKRLAAEYGDRFRIAAFSMQGLIMSSQDPDDVFFSYLPGLFRNGLGSEIPPVRDWNGFTDLFSAQGGLTDKPLILFIDEFDTLPPRIKARLLRIFSAIRGDRKNYRLHSLALTGIYGVMCPEIPHITPVSAFRIMRLPNLTREEVREMFEAYQAESGQSVAPAVIDHICEVTCGHAGLVSWFGELLTETFNPGKGVPIRAEDWQKTYARACTTEWNSTVMFLLEQVRGVFLVNITDLFTHTGIPFNPDADWCNFACLHGIIDHMTPSGPAGEIPHEICTFQSSFIRQRLFTARADILTEAALRQDLVLDPTDDLSDIFDTPALNIPGIISRYGIYLKKIKTGGNRSGADAIDIFHFYGWLNSAVGAYCTVTPEFPEGTGRTVLRIRCGEKEGVIEVISFTSVRQIRQDAQQAAIYARATGLDTVTLALLTPFNDSRILESLSREKIINGVHVTVIAVG
;
A
#
# COMPACT_ATOMS: atom_id res chain seq x y z
N MET A 1 -30.03 3.44 -3.95
CA MET A 1 -29.22 2.44 -3.23
C MET A 1 -27.81 2.98 -3.15
N ARG A 2 -27.19 2.96 -1.96
CA ARG A 2 -25.79 3.31 -1.79
C ARG A 2 -24.87 2.32 -2.51
N ARG A 3 -23.64 2.74 -2.77
CA ARG A 3 -22.62 1.96 -3.49
C ARG A 3 -21.29 1.99 -2.76
N PHE A 4 -20.42 1.04 -3.05
CA PHE A 4 -19.03 1.19 -2.64
C PHE A 4 -18.36 2.24 -3.52
N HIS A 5 -17.41 2.98 -2.96
CA HIS A 5 -16.81 4.11 -3.66
C HIS A 5 -15.38 4.35 -3.21
N SER A 6 -14.45 4.36 -4.17
CA SER A 6 -13.01 4.55 -3.95
C SER A 6 -12.48 5.86 -4.54
N TYR A 7 -13.30 6.65 -5.24
CA TYR A 7 -12.86 7.75 -6.10
C TYR A 7 -13.20 9.14 -5.55
N GLY A 8 -12.29 9.73 -4.75
CA GLY A 8 -12.51 11.07 -4.20
C GLY A 8 -13.39 11.08 -2.94
N PRO A 9 -14.07 12.19 -2.61
CA PRO A 9 -14.75 12.34 -1.32
C PRO A 9 -15.96 11.42 -1.20
N VAL A 10 -16.08 10.76 -0.05
CA VAL A 10 -17.17 9.84 0.28
C VAL A 10 -18.39 10.61 0.79
N ASP A 11 -19.56 10.37 0.20
CA ASP A 11 -20.85 10.89 0.67
C ASP A 11 -21.65 9.76 1.35
N ARG A 12 -21.99 9.93 2.63
CA ARG A 12 -22.71 8.91 3.42
C ARG A 12 -24.12 8.59 2.88
N SER A 13 -24.72 9.51 2.13
CA SER A 13 -26.04 9.31 1.51
C SER A 13 -25.98 8.47 0.24
N LEU A 14 -24.81 8.44 -0.40
CA LEU A 14 -24.58 7.74 -1.67
C LEU A 14 -23.68 6.52 -1.53
N HIS A 15 -22.85 6.45 -0.49
CA HIS A 15 -21.79 5.47 -0.38
C HIS A 15 -21.79 4.71 0.96
N PHE A 16 -21.37 3.46 0.92
CA PHE A 16 -21.06 2.69 2.13
C PHE A 16 -19.74 3.15 2.73
N CYS A 17 -19.72 3.44 4.04
CA CYS A 17 -18.53 3.88 4.76
C CYS A 17 -18.65 3.59 6.25
N ALA A 18 -17.51 3.40 6.93
CA ALA A 18 -17.46 3.29 8.38
C ALA A 18 -17.78 4.63 9.06
N GLU A 19 -18.46 4.61 10.21
CA GLU A 19 -18.91 5.85 10.86
C GLU A 19 -17.79 6.59 11.61
N ARG A 20 -16.79 5.86 12.13
CA ARG A 20 -15.59 6.36 12.82
C ARG A 20 -15.84 7.43 13.88
N ARG A 21 -16.92 7.31 14.67
CA ARG A 21 -17.39 8.35 15.62
C ARG A 21 -16.32 8.77 16.63
N GLU A 22 -15.59 7.81 17.18
CA GLU A 22 -14.52 8.06 18.16
C GLU A 22 -13.38 8.87 17.53
N LEU A 23 -12.97 8.51 16.32
CA LEU A 23 -11.93 9.21 15.58
C LEU A 23 -12.34 10.65 15.26
N ILE A 24 -13.57 10.86 14.78
CA ILE A 24 -14.13 12.19 14.53
C ILE A 24 -14.12 13.01 15.82
N THR A 25 -14.55 12.42 16.94
CA THR A 25 -14.59 13.08 18.25
C THR A 25 -13.21 13.53 18.69
N ARG A 26 -12.24 12.61 18.67
CA ARG A 26 -10.85 12.90 19.03
C ARG A 26 -10.26 14.05 18.22
N TYR A 27 -10.51 14.09 16.91
CA TYR A 27 -10.00 15.14 16.03
C TYR A 27 -10.71 16.48 16.27
N SER A 28 -12.04 16.47 16.44
CA SER A 28 -12.81 17.66 16.83
C SER A 28 -12.31 18.25 18.14
N ASP A 29 -12.14 17.43 19.17
CA ASP A 29 -11.68 17.87 20.50
C ASP A 29 -10.27 18.48 20.43
N THR A 30 -9.39 17.91 19.61
CA THR A 30 -8.03 18.44 19.38
C THR A 30 -8.06 19.83 18.71
N LEU A 31 -8.98 20.05 17.77
CA LEU A 31 -9.15 21.35 17.10
C LEU A 31 -9.85 22.40 17.98
N ILE A 32 -10.78 21.98 18.84
CA ILE A 32 -11.42 22.87 19.81
C ILE A 32 -10.41 23.27 20.89
N GLY A 33 -9.61 22.31 21.37
CA GLY A 33 -8.61 22.50 22.41
C GLY A 33 -9.19 22.92 23.76
N SER A 34 -8.30 23.13 24.73
CA SER A 34 -8.70 23.51 26.09
C SER A 34 -8.98 25.00 26.23
N PRO A 35 -9.88 25.43 27.12
CA PRO A 35 -10.07 26.83 27.46
C PRO A 35 -8.74 27.51 27.84
N GLY A 36 -8.47 28.70 27.30
CA GLY A 36 -7.23 29.45 27.54
C GLY A 36 -6.00 28.95 26.77
N ILE A 37 -5.92 27.65 26.46
CA ILE A 37 -4.80 27.03 25.72
C ILE A 37 -5.11 26.85 24.23
N GLY A 38 -6.38 26.97 23.81
CA GLY A 38 -6.85 26.99 22.42
C GLY A 38 -6.51 25.73 21.62
N GLY A 39 -6.97 25.69 20.36
CA GLY A 39 -6.82 24.51 19.51
C GLY A 39 -5.39 24.27 19.04
N GLU A 40 -5.13 23.08 18.51
CA GLU A 40 -3.82 22.68 18.01
C GLU A 40 -3.62 22.94 16.51
N LEU A 41 -2.36 23.02 16.09
CA LEU A 41 -1.99 22.87 14.68
C LEU A 41 -1.75 21.39 14.46
N MET A 42 -2.42 20.78 13.50
CA MET A 42 -2.30 19.34 13.22
C MET A 42 -2.03 19.07 11.74
N SER A 43 -1.32 17.98 11.50
CA SER A 43 -1.06 17.44 10.16
C SER A 43 -1.55 16.00 10.13
N LEU A 44 -2.62 15.76 9.39
CA LEU A 44 -3.17 14.43 9.14
C LEU A 44 -2.48 13.81 7.92
N CYS A 45 -1.70 12.76 8.16
CA CYS A 45 -0.87 12.09 7.16
C CYS A 45 -1.36 10.66 6.91
N GLY A 46 -1.07 10.14 5.72
CA GLY A 46 -1.37 8.77 5.34
C GLY A 46 -1.44 8.57 3.83
N PRO A 47 -1.47 7.32 3.37
CA PRO A 47 -1.38 6.99 1.95
C PRO A 47 -2.55 7.52 1.14
N GLY A 48 -2.39 7.60 -0.18
CA GLY A 48 -3.46 7.98 -1.10
C GLY A 48 -4.72 7.15 -0.87
N GLN A 49 -5.90 7.76 -0.94
CA GLN A 49 -7.20 7.09 -0.74
C GLN A 49 -7.41 6.42 0.64
N SER A 50 -6.65 6.79 1.68
CA SER A 50 -6.88 6.27 3.05
C SER A 50 -8.09 6.86 3.79
N GLY A 51 -8.80 7.83 3.18
CA GLY A 51 -9.96 8.49 3.80
C GLY A 51 -9.66 9.80 4.54
N LYS A 52 -8.48 10.40 4.34
CA LYS A 52 -8.07 11.67 4.98
C LYS A 52 -9.06 12.81 4.74
N THR A 53 -9.36 13.10 3.47
CA THR A 53 -10.31 14.15 3.07
C THR A 53 -11.70 13.90 3.64
N TRP A 54 -12.17 12.64 3.64
CA TRP A 54 -13.46 12.29 4.25
C TRP A 54 -13.47 12.60 5.76
N LEU A 55 -12.43 12.19 6.50
CA LEU A 55 -12.35 12.45 7.94
C LEU A 55 -12.37 13.95 8.23
N MET A 56 -11.61 14.75 7.49
CA MET A 56 -11.64 16.21 7.63
C MET A 56 -13.02 16.79 7.36
N GLN A 57 -13.71 16.32 6.32
CA GLN A 57 -15.04 16.82 5.99
C GLN A 57 -16.05 16.50 7.11
N GLU A 58 -16.00 15.30 7.69
CA GLU A 58 -16.88 14.90 8.78
C GLU A 58 -16.59 15.68 10.07
N VAL A 59 -15.31 15.86 10.42
CA VAL A 59 -14.89 16.72 11.53
C VAL A 59 -15.37 18.17 11.31
N ARG A 60 -15.21 18.70 10.10
CA ARG A 60 -15.67 20.05 9.74
C ARG A 60 -17.19 20.19 9.86
N LYS A 61 -17.96 19.23 9.32
CA LYS A 61 -19.43 19.22 9.40
C LYS A 61 -19.88 19.23 10.86
N ARG A 62 -19.27 18.39 11.70
CA ARG A 62 -19.55 18.35 13.14
C ARG A 62 -19.24 19.68 13.81
N LEU A 63 -18.05 20.23 13.60
CA LEU A 63 -17.66 21.51 14.21
C LEU A 63 -18.59 22.65 13.78
N ALA A 64 -19.04 22.67 12.52
CA ALA A 64 -19.96 23.68 12.03
C ALA A 64 -21.35 23.56 12.66
N ALA A 65 -21.85 22.34 12.82
CA ALA A 65 -23.15 22.08 13.43
C ALA A 65 -23.16 22.35 14.94
N GLU A 66 -22.12 21.92 15.67
CA GLU A 66 -22.08 21.96 17.14
C GLU A 66 -21.44 23.25 17.69
N TYR A 67 -20.54 23.89 16.94
CA TYR A 67 -19.71 24.99 17.45
C TYR A 67 -19.61 26.20 16.51
N GLY A 68 -20.46 26.31 15.48
CA GLY A 68 -20.45 27.44 14.53
C GLY A 68 -20.76 28.81 15.15
N ASP A 69 -21.45 28.82 16.29
CA ASP A 69 -21.67 30.06 17.06
C ASP A 69 -20.38 30.56 17.71
N ARG A 70 -19.48 29.65 18.08
CA ARG A 70 -18.22 29.96 18.77
C ARG A 70 -17.06 30.17 17.80
N PHE A 71 -17.01 29.42 16.71
CA PHE A 71 -15.88 29.42 15.79
C PHE A 71 -16.30 29.80 14.38
N ARG A 72 -15.43 30.54 13.69
CA ARG A 72 -15.46 30.59 12.23
C ARG A 72 -14.76 29.35 11.70
N ILE A 73 -15.38 28.65 10.76
CA ILE A 73 -14.80 27.43 10.17
C ILE A 73 -14.60 27.67 8.68
N ALA A 74 -13.40 27.37 8.20
CA ALA A 74 -12.98 27.53 6.81
C ALA A 74 -12.31 26.25 6.30
N ALA A 75 -12.48 25.96 5.01
CA ALA A 75 -11.75 24.87 4.36
C ALA A 75 -11.23 25.29 3.00
N PHE A 76 -9.93 25.07 2.76
CA PHE A 76 -9.27 25.30 1.48
C PHE A 76 -8.81 23.97 0.91
N SER A 77 -8.90 23.82 -0.41
CA SER A 77 -8.25 22.72 -1.15
C SER A 77 -7.16 23.31 -2.03
N MET A 78 -5.96 22.75 -1.95
CA MET A 78 -4.81 23.15 -2.76
C MET A 78 -4.73 22.39 -4.10
N GLN A 79 -5.68 21.50 -4.38
CA GLN A 79 -5.71 20.65 -5.58
C GLN A 79 -5.67 21.45 -6.89
N GLY A 80 -6.38 22.57 -6.93
CA GLY A 80 -6.50 23.41 -8.13
C GLY A 80 -5.35 24.41 -8.32
N LEU A 81 -4.35 24.40 -7.43
CA LEU A 81 -3.25 25.37 -7.48
C LEU A 81 -2.13 24.82 -8.37
N ILE A 82 -2.06 25.33 -9.60
CA ILE A 82 -1.02 24.96 -10.56
C ILE A 82 0.14 25.94 -10.39
N MET A 83 1.23 25.45 -9.80
CA MET A 83 2.44 26.25 -9.58
C MET A 83 3.69 25.37 -9.52
N SER A 84 4.75 25.80 -10.18
CA SER A 84 6.07 25.16 -10.18
C SER A 84 6.94 25.66 -9.02
N SER A 85 8.02 24.94 -8.70
CA SER A 85 9.00 25.39 -7.70
C SER A 85 9.76 26.66 -8.09
N GLN A 86 9.76 27.03 -9.37
CA GLN A 86 10.45 28.23 -9.88
C GLN A 86 9.54 29.46 -9.93
N ASP A 87 8.22 29.26 -9.84
CA ASP A 87 7.26 30.35 -9.94
C ASP A 87 7.43 31.33 -8.76
N PRO A 88 7.21 32.63 -8.97
CA PRO A 88 7.26 33.61 -7.89
C PRO A 88 6.08 33.45 -6.93
N ASP A 89 6.23 33.94 -5.69
CA ASP A 89 5.17 33.89 -4.66
C ASP A 89 3.87 34.59 -5.12
N ASP A 90 3.96 35.54 -6.05
CA ASP A 90 2.80 36.24 -6.65
C ASP A 90 1.80 35.29 -7.31
N VAL A 91 2.28 34.17 -7.86
CA VAL A 91 1.41 33.14 -8.44
C VAL A 91 0.51 32.56 -7.35
N PHE A 92 1.07 32.22 -6.18
CA PHE A 92 0.28 31.76 -5.03
C PHE A 92 -0.74 32.81 -4.58
N PHE A 93 -0.35 34.09 -4.50
CA PHE A 93 -1.27 35.15 -4.10
C PHE A 93 -2.45 35.33 -5.04
N SER A 94 -2.25 35.10 -6.34
CA SER A 94 -3.32 35.19 -7.35
C SER A 94 -4.45 34.17 -7.14
N TYR A 95 -4.16 33.03 -6.49
CA TYR A 95 -5.16 32.00 -6.16
C TYR A 95 -5.95 32.31 -4.88
N LEU A 96 -5.44 33.19 -4.00
CA LEU A 96 -6.06 33.45 -2.69
C LEU A 96 -7.51 33.95 -2.80
N PRO A 97 -7.87 34.94 -3.65
CA PRO A 97 -9.27 35.38 -3.75
C PRO A 97 -10.25 34.25 -4.04
N GLY A 98 -9.88 33.32 -4.94
CA GLY A 98 -10.70 32.14 -5.25
C GLY A 98 -10.80 31.17 -4.07
N LEU A 99 -9.68 30.90 -3.38
CA LEU A 99 -9.64 30.03 -2.20
C LEU A 99 -10.52 30.56 -1.06
N PHE A 100 -10.45 31.86 -0.79
CA PHE A 100 -11.25 32.52 0.24
C PHE A 100 -12.73 32.60 -0.12
N ARG A 101 -13.06 32.92 -1.38
CA ARG A 101 -14.45 32.88 -1.85
C ARG A 101 -15.04 31.48 -1.70
N ASN A 102 -14.33 30.43 -2.11
CA ASN A 102 -14.84 29.06 -2.07
C ASN A 102 -14.88 28.49 -0.64
N GLY A 103 -13.86 28.78 0.16
CA GLY A 103 -13.70 28.20 1.50
C GLY A 103 -14.41 28.96 2.63
N LEU A 104 -14.60 30.27 2.47
CA LEU A 104 -15.21 31.15 3.45
C LEU A 104 -16.46 31.87 2.91
N GLY A 105 -16.69 31.95 1.61
CA GLY A 105 -17.78 32.78 1.05
C GLY A 105 -17.50 34.28 1.19
N SER A 106 -16.23 34.66 1.37
CA SER A 106 -15.81 36.04 1.60
C SER A 106 -14.93 36.51 0.44
N GLU A 107 -15.20 37.71 -0.07
CA GLU A 107 -14.23 38.42 -0.90
C GLU A 107 -13.14 39.00 -0.01
N ILE A 108 -11.89 38.91 -0.46
CA ILE A 108 -10.74 39.45 0.25
C ILE A 108 -10.08 40.56 -0.57
N PRO A 109 -9.42 41.53 0.08
CA PRO A 109 -8.59 42.49 -0.64
C PRO A 109 -7.46 41.77 -1.39
N PRO A 110 -6.95 42.34 -2.49
CA PRO A 110 -5.81 41.78 -3.20
C PRO A 110 -4.59 41.62 -2.28
N VAL A 111 -4.10 40.40 -2.16
CA VAL A 111 -2.87 40.09 -1.43
C VAL A 111 -1.71 40.19 -2.41
N ARG A 112 -0.67 40.95 -2.04
CA ARG A 112 0.53 41.16 -2.87
C ARG A 112 1.81 40.65 -2.24
N ASP A 113 1.76 40.33 -0.95
CA ASP A 113 2.89 39.81 -0.20
C ASP A 113 2.42 38.98 1.00
N TRP A 114 3.39 38.41 1.71
CA TRP A 114 3.13 37.56 2.86
C TRP A 114 2.64 38.34 4.09
N ASN A 115 2.91 39.63 4.20
CA ASN A 115 2.40 40.45 5.29
C ASN A 115 0.90 40.66 5.09
N GLY A 116 0.49 41.03 3.88
CA GLY A 116 -0.92 41.12 3.50
C GLY A 116 -1.67 39.80 3.70
N PHE A 117 -1.05 38.65 3.38
CA PHE A 117 -1.63 37.35 3.71
C PHE A 117 -1.79 37.14 5.22
N THR A 118 -0.79 37.52 6.00
CA THR A 118 -0.80 37.39 7.47
C THR A 118 -1.87 38.29 8.10
N ASP A 119 -2.03 39.51 7.58
CA ASP A 119 -3.00 40.50 8.05
C ASP A 119 -4.45 40.05 7.89
N LEU A 120 -4.73 39.14 6.95
CA LEU A 120 -6.05 38.51 6.83
C LEU A 120 -6.46 37.80 8.15
N PHE A 121 -5.51 37.30 8.92
CA PHE A 121 -5.78 36.59 10.17
C PHE A 121 -5.79 37.50 11.41
N SER A 122 -5.60 38.81 11.23
CA SER A 122 -5.51 39.77 12.33
C SER A 122 -6.81 39.87 13.13
N ALA A 123 -6.65 40.13 14.43
CA ALA A 123 -7.70 40.37 15.40
C ALA A 123 -8.54 41.62 15.10
N GLN A 124 -7.94 42.60 14.43
CA GLN A 124 -8.56 43.86 14.03
C GLN A 124 -8.48 43.97 12.52
N GLY A 125 -9.63 44.18 11.86
CA GLY A 125 -9.69 44.37 10.40
C GLY A 125 -9.39 43.12 9.57
N GLY A 126 -9.20 41.96 10.19
CA GLY A 126 -9.01 40.68 9.51
C GLY A 126 -10.32 40.04 9.04
N LEU A 127 -10.25 38.76 8.67
CA LEU A 127 -11.33 38.00 8.04
C LEU A 127 -12.55 37.77 8.93
N THR A 128 -12.37 37.72 10.25
CA THR A 128 -13.40 37.29 11.18
C THR A 128 -13.11 37.79 12.59
N ASP A 129 -14.15 38.23 13.30
CA ASP A 129 -14.06 38.56 14.71
C ASP A 129 -14.04 37.30 15.60
N LYS A 130 -14.62 36.19 15.12
CA LYS A 130 -14.61 34.90 15.80
C LYS A 130 -13.28 34.17 15.62
N PRO A 131 -12.83 33.37 16.60
CA PRO A 131 -11.68 32.49 16.41
C PRO A 131 -11.89 31.52 15.23
N LEU A 132 -10.86 31.37 14.41
CA LEU A 132 -10.89 30.64 13.13
C LEU A 132 -10.30 29.24 13.27
N ILE A 133 -11.07 28.22 12.89
CA ILE A 133 -10.59 26.86 12.64
C ILE A 133 -10.44 26.70 11.14
N LEU A 134 -9.20 26.53 10.68
CA LEU A 134 -8.86 26.41 9.27
C LEU A 134 -8.51 24.96 8.90
N PHE A 135 -9.12 24.47 7.83
CA PHE A 135 -8.79 23.20 7.19
C PHE A 135 -8.09 23.47 5.86
N ILE A 136 -6.96 22.81 5.58
CA ILE A 136 -6.27 22.88 4.29
C ILE A 136 -6.03 21.46 3.79
N ASP A 137 -6.70 21.11 2.70
CA ASP A 137 -6.56 19.83 2.01
C ASP A 137 -5.52 19.88 0.89
N GLU A 138 -4.92 18.73 0.61
CA GLU A 138 -3.89 18.52 -0.39
C GLU A 138 -2.65 19.43 -0.24
N PHE A 139 -2.20 19.66 0.99
CA PHE A 139 -1.08 20.57 1.29
C PHE A 139 0.22 20.20 0.55
N ASP A 140 0.40 18.92 0.20
CA ASP A 140 1.59 18.44 -0.51
C ASP A 140 1.72 18.95 -1.94
N THR A 141 0.63 19.42 -2.56
CA THR A 141 0.67 19.98 -3.93
C THR A 141 1.46 21.29 -3.99
N LEU A 142 1.61 21.97 -2.85
CA LEU A 142 2.35 23.22 -2.77
C LEU A 142 3.86 22.98 -2.87
N PRO A 143 4.60 23.84 -3.60
CA PRO A 143 6.05 23.79 -3.62
C PRO A 143 6.68 23.95 -2.24
N PRO A 144 7.86 23.34 -1.98
CA PRO A 144 8.52 23.36 -0.67
C PRO A 144 8.70 24.76 -0.06
N ARG A 145 9.03 25.77 -0.88
CA ARG A 145 9.18 27.16 -0.45
C ARG A 145 7.89 27.71 0.17
N ILE A 146 6.76 27.47 -0.48
CA ILE A 146 5.44 27.92 -0.04
C ILE A 146 5.02 27.16 1.22
N LYS A 147 5.19 25.83 1.24
CA LYS A 147 4.92 25.00 2.41
C LYS A 147 5.67 25.54 3.64
N ALA A 148 6.98 25.71 3.52
CA ALA A 148 7.82 26.21 4.61
C ALA A 148 7.37 27.58 5.12
N ARG A 149 6.99 28.48 4.21
CA ARG A 149 6.54 29.83 4.56
C ARG A 149 5.18 29.84 5.27
N LEU A 150 4.22 29.06 4.76
CA LEU A 150 2.91 28.89 5.39
C LEU A 150 3.04 28.29 6.79
N LEU A 151 3.84 27.24 6.97
CA LEU A 151 4.05 26.62 8.29
C LEU A 151 4.66 27.60 9.29
N ARG A 152 5.61 28.43 8.86
CA ARG A 152 6.18 29.50 9.70
C ARG A 152 5.14 30.53 10.10
N ILE A 153 4.34 31.03 9.14
CA ILE A 153 3.30 32.03 9.40
C ILE A 153 2.24 31.47 10.34
N PHE A 154 1.69 30.28 10.05
CA PHE A 154 0.67 29.66 10.88
C PHE A 154 1.15 29.37 12.29
N SER A 155 2.41 28.96 12.47
CA SER A 155 3.01 28.78 13.79
C SER A 155 3.12 30.10 14.55
N ALA A 156 3.57 31.17 13.88
CA ALA A 156 3.71 32.48 14.50
C ALA A 156 2.35 33.06 14.93
N ILE A 157 1.35 33.09 14.02
CA ILE A 157 0.06 33.70 14.33
C ILE A 157 -0.76 32.89 15.33
N ARG A 158 -0.63 31.55 15.33
CA ARG A 158 -1.25 30.71 16.38
C ARG A 158 -0.61 30.95 17.74
N GLY A 159 0.68 31.28 17.78
CA GLY A 159 1.40 31.65 19.01
C GLY A 159 0.95 32.99 19.58
N ASP A 160 0.59 33.94 18.72
CA ASP A 160 0.14 35.29 19.12
C ASP A 160 -1.37 35.49 18.99
N ARG A 161 -2.10 34.88 19.93
CA ARG A 161 -3.57 34.91 19.93
C ARG A 161 -4.20 36.23 20.34
N LYS A 162 -3.40 37.15 20.88
CA LYS A 162 -3.88 38.48 21.20
C LYS A 162 -4.14 39.23 19.90
N ASN A 163 -3.20 39.12 18.97
CA ASN A 163 -3.19 39.88 17.73
C ASN A 163 -3.77 39.13 16.53
N TYR A 164 -3.91 37.80 16.60
CA TYR A 164 -4.47 36.99 15.51
C TYR A 164 -5.63 36.09 15.95
N ARG A 165 -6.45 35.69 14.99
CA ARG A 165 -7.67 34.90 15.20
C ARG A 165 -7.54 33.43 14.79
N LEU A 166 -6.41 32.98 14.27
CA LEU A 166 -6.20 31.55 13.99
C LEU A 166 -6.21 30.76 15.31
N HIS A 167 -7.28 29.99 15.52
CA HIS A 167 -7.49 29.16 16.71
C HIS A 167 -6.84 27.79 16.55
N SER A 168 -7.06 27.15 15.41
CA SER A 168 -6.47 25.86 15.04
C SER A 168 -6.38 25.70 13.53
N LEU A 169 -5.53 24.75 13.12
CA LEU A 169 -5.27 24.43 11.72
C LEU A 169 -5.20 22.91 11.56
N ALA A 170 -5.90 22.37 10.58
CA ALA A 170 -5.74 20.99 10.14
C ALA A 170 -5.21 20.97 8.70
N LEU A 171 -4.04 20.38 8.50
CA LEU A 171 -3.45 20.11 7.20
C LEU A 171 -3.65 18.64 6.83
N THR A 172 -3.88 18.33 5.56
CA THR A 172 -3.78 16.95 5.04
C THR A 172 -2.83 16.82 3.87
N GLY A 173 -2.22 15.65 3.81
CA GLY A 173 -1.34 15.23 2.74
C GLY A 173 -0.94 13.76 2.91
N ILE A 174 -0.23 13.24 1.92
CA ILE A 174 0.63 12.05 2.04
C ILE A 174 1.71 12.33 3.09
N TYR A 175 2.47 13.41 2.91
CA TYR A 175 3.55 13.82 3.81
C TYR A 175 3.07 14.83 4.86
N GLY A 176 2.26 15.80 4.43
CA GLY A 176 1.88 16.94 5.26
C GLY A 176 3.12 17.74 5.70
N VAL A 177 3.27 17.97 7.00
CA VAL A 177 4.43 18.69 7.54
C VAL A 177 5.72 17.86 7.58
N MET A 178 5.65 16.55 7.34
CA MET A 178 6.80 15.64 7.32
C MET A 178 7.53 15.59 5.97
N CYS A 179 7.18 16.48 5.04
CA CYS A 179 7.80 16.49 3.72
C CYS A 179 9.33 16.74 3.84
N PRO A 180 10.19 15.84 3.34
CA PRO A 180 11.65 15.95 3.49
C PRO A 180 12.26 17.21 2.87
N GLU A 181 11.57 17.78 1.89
CA GLU A 181 11.99 18.98 1.16
C GLU A 181 11.77 20.27 1.96
N ILE A 182 11.07 20.20 3.10
CA ILE A 182 10.85 21.36 3.97
C ILE A 182 12.16 21.64 4.74
N PRO A 183 12.69 22.88 4.70
CA PRO A 183 13.92 23.22 5.42
C PRO A 183 13.79 22.95 6.93
N HIS A 184 14.82 22.36 7.55
CA HIS A 184 14.84 22.01 8.97
C HIS A 184 14.57 23.19 9.93
N ILE A 185 14.82 24.43 9.50
CA ILE A 185 14.53 25.64 10.27
C ILE A 185 13.02 25.96 10.38
N THR A 186 12.17 25.21 9.70
CA THR A 186 10.72 25.36 9.73
C THR A 186 10.17 24.80 11.05
N PRO A 187 9.25 25.50 11.75
CA PRO A 187 8.75 25.12 13.07
C PRO A 187 7.75 23.95 13.01
N VAL A 188 8.16 22.81 12.45
CA VAL A 188 7.34 21.59 12.34
C VAL A 188 6.94 21.04 13.72
N SER A 189 7.73 21.31 14.77
CA SER A 189 7.42 20.94 16.15
C SER A 189 6.16 21.61 16.72
N ALA A 190 5.67 22.69 16.10
CA ALA A 190 4.40 23.30 16.47
C ALA A 190 3.17 22.49 16.02
N PHE A 191 3.37 21.47 15.18
CA PHE A 191 2.31 20.65 14.60
C PHE A 191 2.26 19.27 15.25
N ARG A 192 1.06 18.86 15.66
CA ARG A 192 0.79 17.46 16.00
C ARG A 192 0.61 16.66 14.71
N ILE A 193 1.51 15.71 14.48
CA ILE A 193 1.38 14.75 13.38
C ILE A 193 0.41 13.65 13.81
N MET A 194 -0.58 13.36 12.97
CA MET A 194 -1.53 12.28 13.17
C MET A 194 -1.58 11.38 11.94
N ARG A 195 -1.29 10.09 12.12
CA ARG A 195 -1.45 9.08 11.07
C ARG A 195 -2.89 8.58 11.08
N LEU A 196 -3.54 8.56 9.92
CA LEU A 196 -4.87 7.96 9.80
C LEU A 196 -4.76 6.42 9.81
N PRO A 197 -5.35 5.72 10.79
CA PRO A 197 -5.37 4.27 10.77
C PRO A 197 -6.26 3.72 9.63
N ASN A 198 -5.87 2.56 9.13
CA ASN A 198 -6.69 1.72 8.26
C ASN A 198 -8.00 1.30 8.95
N LEU A 199 -8.96 0.80 8.18
CA LEU A 199 -10.22 0.25 8.69
C LEU A 199 -9.96 -0.99 9.55
N THR A 200 -10.66 -1.09 10.68
CA THR A 200 -10.67 -2.34 11.44
C THR A 200 -11.51 -3.40 10.73
N ARG A 201 -11.33 -4.67 11.09
CA ARG A 201 -12.16 -5.76 10.53
C ARG A 201 -13.65 -5.53 10.80
N GLU A 202 -13.98 -5.00 11.96
CA GLU A 202 -15.34 -4.65 12.36
C GLU A 202 -15.89 -3.53 11.49
N GLU A 203 -15.12 -2.47 11.24
CA GLU A 203 -15.53 -1.37 10.36
C GLU A 203 -15.78 -1.85 8.92
N VAL A 204 -14.94 -2.77 8.40
CA VAL A 204 -15.15 -3.38 7.08
C VAL A 204 -16.42 -4.24 7.08
N ARG A 205 -16.62 -5.08 8.10
CA ARG A 205 -17.82 -5.91 8.25
C ARG A 205 -19.09 -5.05 8.27
N GLU A 206 -19.09 -3.95 9.03
CA GLU A 206 -20.22 -3.02 9.08
C GLU A 206 -20.57 -2.42 7.71
N MET A 207 -19.56 -2.08 6.89
CA MET A 207 -19.78 -1.60 5.52
C MET A 207 -20.50 -2.64 4.66
N PHE A 208 -20.10 -3.91 4.73
CA PHE A 208 -20.76 -5.00 3.99
C PHE A 208 -22.12 -5.39 4.59
N GLU A 209 -22.32 -5.26 5.89
CA GLU A 209 -23.65 -5.44 6.52
C GLU A 209 -24.63 -4.37 6.07
N ALA A 210 -24.20 -3.11 5.96
CA ALA A 210 -25.01 -2.04 5.40
C ALA A 210 -25.39 -2.33 3.94
N TYR A 211 -24.47 -2.87 3.14
CA TYR A 211 -24.76 -3.34 1.79
C TYR A 211 -25.79 -4.45 1.77
N GLN A 212 -25.62 -5.49 2.59
CA GLN A 212 -26.53 -6.64 2.66
C GLN A 212 -27.95 -6.21 3.08
N ALA A 213 -28.05 -5.31 4.06
CA ALA A 213 -29.33 -4.80 4.54
C ALA A 213 -30.08 -3.98 3.46
N GLU A 214 -29.35 -3.21 2.66
CA GLU A 214 -29.96 -2.34 1.65
C GLU A 214 -30.25 -3.06 0.32
N SER A 215 -29.36 -3.97 -0.08
CA SER A 215 -29.49 -4.72 -1.34
C SER A 215 -30.32 -5.99 -1.23
N GLY A 216 -30.43 -6.57 -0.02
CA GLY A 216 -30.97 -7.91 0.21
C GLY A 216 -30.08 -9.05 -0.29
N GLN A 217 -28.89 -8.76 -0.82
CA GLN A 217 -27.94 -9.76 -1.31
C GLN A 217 -26.92 -10.08 -0.21
N SER A 218 -26.85 -11.34 0.21
CA SER A 218 -25.91 -11.77 1.25
C SER A 218 -24.48 -11.89 0.73
N VAL A 219 -23.51 -11.61 1.60
CA VAL A 219 -22.07 -11.78 1.34
C VAL A 219 -21.52 -12.79 2.33
N ALA A 220 -20.84 -13.83 1.84
CA ALA A 220 -20.27 -14.84 2.73
C ALA A 220 -19.19 -14.21 3.66
N PRO A 221 -19.16 -14.54 4.97
CA PRO A 221 -18.19 -13.97 5.90
C PRO A 221 -16.73 -14.14 5.46
N ALA A 222 -16.39 -15.31 4.91
CA ALA A 222 -15.05 -15.58 4.37
C ALA A 222 -14.61 -14.60 3.26
N VAL A 223 -15.54 -14.04 2.49
CA VAL A 223 -15.23 -13.01 1.48
C VAL A 223 -14.80 -11.71 2.18
N ILE A 224 -15.49 -11.33 3.26
CA ILE A 224 -15.16 -10.14 4.06
C ILE A 224 -13.81 -10.33 4.76
N ASP A 225 -13.54 -11.52 5.29
CA ASP A 225 -12.26 -11.88 5.91
C ASP A 225 -11.12 -11.75 4.90
N HIS A 226 -11.28 -12.30 3.69
CA HIS A 226 -10.28 -12.17 2.65
C HIS A 226 -10.05 -10.72 2.21
N ILE A 227 -11.08 -9.88 2.12
CA ILE A 227 -10.91 -8.45 1.84
C ILE A 227 -10.08 -7.79 2.94
N CYS A 228 -10.39 -8.07 4.21
CA CYS A 228 -9.63 -7.54 5.34
C CYS A 228 -8.16 -7.98 5.28
N GLU A 229 -7.90 -9.26 5.00
CA GLU A 229 -6.57 -9.83 4.88
C GLU A 229 -5.77 -9.20 3.74
N VAL A 230 -6.34 -9.12 2.53
CA VAL A 230 -5.56 -8.68 1.37
C VAL A 230 -5.37 -7.17 1.29
N THR A 231 -6.24 -6.39 1.94
CA THR A 231 -6.16 -4.92 1.94
C THR A 231 -5.57 -4.35 3.22
N CYS A 232 -5.46 -5.15 4.27
CA CYS A 232 -5.16 -4.70 5.63
C CYS A 232 -6.03 -3.51 6.07
N GLY A 233 -7.29 -3.47 5.60
CA GLY A 233 -8.24 -2.40 5.90
C GLY A 233 -7.98 -1.07 5.18
N HIS A 234 -7.10 -1.00 4.18
CA HIS A 234 -6.88 0.24 3.45
C HIS A 234 -8.18 0.73 2.79
N ALA A 235 -8.71 1.87 3.24
CA ALA A 235 -10.07 2.31 2.93
C ALA A 235 -10.40 2.34 1.43
N GLY A 236 -9.52 2.91 0.61
CA GLY A 236 -9.69 2.94 -0.85
C GLY A 236 -9.69 1.55 -1.50
N LEU A 237 -8.89 0.61 -0.98
CA LEU A 237 -8.82 -0.75 -1.53
C LEU A 237 -10.04 -1.57 -1.09
N VAL A 238 -10.46 -1.44 0.17
CA VAL A 238 -11.70 -2.06 0.68
C VAL A 238 -12.89 -1.63 -0.15
N SER A 239 -13.06 -0.31 -0.35
CA SER A 239 -14.14 0.20 -1.18
C SER A 239 -14.04 -0.24 -2.63
N TRP A 240 -12.84 -0.27 -3.21
CA TRP A 240 -12.66 -0.73 -4.59
C TRP A 240 -13.02 -2.20 -4.75
N PHE A 241 -12.60 -3.09 -3.84
CA PHE A 241 -13.03 -4.49 -3.86
C PHE A 241 -14.53 -4.64 -3.63
N GLY A 242 -15.12 -3.81 -2.76
CA GLY A 242 -16.57 -3.77 -2.57
C GLY A 242 -17.31 -3.43 -3.88
N GLU A 243 -16.82 -2.45 -4.63
CA GLU A 243 -17.38 -2.08 -5.95
C GLU A 243 -17.22 -3.23 -6.95
N LEU A 244 -16.02 -3.83 -7.03
CA LEU A 244 -15.78 -4.95 -7.94
C LEU A 244 -16.71 -6.13 -7.66
N LEU A 245 -16.93 -6.48 -6.39
CA LEU A 245 -17.78 -7.61 -6.01
C LEU A 245 -19.27 -7.33 -6.18
N THR A 246 -19.71 -6.10 -5.90
CA THR A 246 -21.13 -5.77 -5.84
C THR A 246 -21.66 -5.16 -7.14
N GLU A 247 -20.79 -4.72 -8.05
CA GLU A 247 -21.18 -4.12 -9.32
C GLU A 247 -20.52 -4.84 -10.51
N THR A 248 -19.19 -4.86 -10.60
CA THR A 248 -18.47 -5.31 -11.81
C THR A 248 -18.56 -6.82 -12.03
N PHE A 249 -18.34 -7.60 -10.98
CA PHE A 249 -18.30 -9.07 -11.00
C PHE A 249 -19.40 -9.69 -10.14
N ASN A 250 -20.46 -8.93 -9.87
CA ASN A 250 -21.60 -9.42 -9.10
C ASN A 250 -22.23 -10.66 -9.79
N PRO A 251 -22.47 -11.77 -9.06
CA PRO A 251 -23.04 -12.99 -9.63
C PRO A 251 -24.50 -12.85 -10.08
N GLY A 252 -25.16 -11.74 -9.75
CA GLY A 252 -26.54 -11.45 -10.09
C GLY A 252 -27.35 -11.02 -8.88
N LYS A 253 -28.40 -10.22 -9.10
CA LYS A 253 -29.27 -9.71 -8.03
C LYS A 253 -29.86 -10.86 -7.21
N GLY A 254 -29.71 -10.78 -5.88
CA GLY A 254 -30.23 -11.78 -4.94
C GLY A 254 -29.42 -13.09 -4.89
N VAL A 255 -28.39 -13.24 -5.72
CA VAL A 255 -27.48 -14.40 -5.65
C VAL A 255 -26.41 -14.12 -4.60
N PRO A 256 -26.20 -14.97 -3.58
CA PRO A 256 -25.16 -14.74 -2.58
C PRO A 256 -23.76 -14.60 -3.19
N ILE A 257 -22.98 -13.61 -2.72
CA ILE A 257 -21.56 -13.46 -3.10
C ILE A 257 -20.74 -14.46 -2.28
N ARG A 258 -20.04 -15.38 -2.95
CA ARG A 258 -19.31 -16.51 -2.35
C ARG A 258 -17.80 -16.45 -2.62
N ALA A 259 -17.08 -17.41 -2.05
CA ALA A 259 -15.63 -17.54 -2.21
C ALA A 259 -15.18 -17.66 -3.69
N GLU A 260 -15.98 -18.28 -4.55
CA GLU A 260 -15.69 -18.37 -5.99
C GLU A 260 -15.74 -17.00 -6.68
N ASP A 261 -16.72 -16.16 -6.32
CA ASP A 261 -16.84 -14.78 -6.83
C ASP A 261 -15.65 -13.93 -6.36
N TRP A 262 -15.22 -14.12 -5.11
CA TRP A 262 -14.00 -13.51 -4.58
C TRP A 262 -12.77 -13.93 -5.37
N GLN A 263 -12.54 -15.23 -5.57
CA GLN A 263 -11.37 -15.73 -6.30
C GLN A 263 -11.30 -15.16 -7.71
N LYS A 264 -12.43 -15.14 -8.43
CA LYS A 264 -12.53 -14.54 -9.75
C LYS A 264 -12.23 -13.04 -9.71
N THR A 265 -12.83 -12.32 -8.77
CA THR A 265 -12.65 -10.87 -8.60
C THR A 265 -11.20 -10.51 -8.27
N TYR A 266 -10.58 -11.23 -7.33
CA TYR A 266 -9.19 -11.04 -6.94
C TYR A 266 -8.24 -11.30 -8.11
N ALA A 267 -8.45 -12.39 -8.87
CA ALA A 267 -7.66 -12.68 -10.06
C ALA A 267 -7.75 -11.55 -11.11
N ARG A 268 -8.96 -11.00 -11.33
CA ARG A 268 -9.16 -9.85 -12.22
C ARG A 268 -8.52 -8.57 -11.68
N ALA A 269 -8.65 -8.31 -10.38
CA ALA A 269 -7.99 -7.19 -9.70
C ALA A 269 -6.45 -7.24 -9.83
N CYS A 270 -5.87 -8.44 -9.86
CA CYS A 270 -4.44 -8.64 -10.04
C CYS A 270 -3.96 -8.53 -11.49
N THR A 271 -4.85 -8.59 -12.50
CA THR A 271 -4.44 -8.76 -13.91
C THR A 271 -5.07 -7.76 -14.88
N THR A 272 -6.37 -7.48 -14.78
CA THR A 272 -7.12 -6.70 -15.76
C THR A 272 -7.64 -5.37 -15.23
N GLU A 273 -8.00 -5.30 -13.95
CA GLU A 273 -8.63 -4.10 -13.41
C GLU A 273 -7.62 -3.02 -13.07
N TRP A 274 -8.00 -1.77 -13.38
CA TRP A 274 -7.16 -0.61 -13.13
C TRP A 274 -7.53 0.02 -11.78
N ASN A 275 -6.50 0.29 -10.98
CA ASN A 275 -6.63 1.07 -9.75
C ASN A 275 -5.56 2.15 -9.74
N SER A 276 -5.96 3.42 -9.63
CA SER A 276 -5.05 4.56 -9.74
C SER A 276 -3.98 4.58 -8.65
N THR A 277 -4.32 4.21 -7.41
CA THR A 277 -3.34 4.07 -6.32
C THR A 277 -2.31 3.00 -6.67
N VAL A 278 -2.75 1.82 -7.12
CA VAL A 278 -1.83 0.75 -7.51
C VAL A 278 -0.92 1.18 -8.66
N MET A 279 -1.48 1.81 -9.70
CA MET A 279 -0.69 2.30 -10.85
C MET A 279 0.36 3.32 -10.42
N PHE A 280 -0.02 4.26 -9.55
CA PHE A 280 0.92 5.23 -8.98
C PHE A 280 2.04 4.53 -8.19
N LEU A 281 1.71 3.55 -7.33
CA LEU A 281 2.72 2.80 -6.57
C LEU A 281 3.65 2.00 -7.49
N LEU A 282 3.12 1.42 -8.58
CA LEU A 282 3.91 0.73 -9.59
C LEU A 282 4.91 1.66 -10.30
N GLU A 283 4.54 2.91 -10.55
CA GLU A 283 5.48 3.93 -11.05
C GLU A 283 6.56 4.25 -10.02
N GLN A 284 6.20 4.37 -8.74
CA GLN A 284 7.18 4.65 -7.68
C GLN A 284 8.22 3.54 -7.51
N VAL A 285 7.83 2.28 -7.70
CA VAL A 285 8.77 1.14 -7.68
C VAL A 285 9.79 1.23 -8.81
N ARG A 286 9.52 1.94 -9.91
CA ARG A 286 10.52 2.20 -10.96
C ARG A 286 11.48 3.36 -10.63
N GLY A 287 11.27 4.02 -9.49
CA GLY A 287 12.04 5.16 -9.03
C GLY A 287 13.32 4.78 -8.29
N VAL A 288 13.80 5.73 -7.50
CA VAL A 288 15.12 5.71 -6.85
C VAL A 288 15.25 4.63 -5.78
N PHE A 289 14.13 4.18 -5.18
CA PHE A 289 14.11 3.20 -4.08
C PHE A 289 13.81 1.76 -4.52
N LEU A 290 13.90 1.47 -5.82
CA LEU A 290 13.61 0.16 -6.39
C LEU A 290 14.38 -0.98 -5.70
N VAL A 291 15.67 -0.79 -5.44
CA VAL A 291 16.52 -1.81 -4.81
C VAL A 291 16.02 -2.13 -3.40
N ASN A 292 15.78 -1.11 -2.57
CA ASN A 292 15.28 -1.30 -1.20
C ASN A 292 13.92 -2.02 -1.15
N ILE A 293 13.02 -1.70 -2.08
CA ILE A 293 11.71 -2.36 -2.17
C ILE A 293 11.87 -3.80 -2.67
N THR A 294 12.82 -4.05 -3.57
CA THR A 294 13.14 -5.40 -4.07
C THR A 294 13.67 -6.29 -2.95
N ASP A 295 14.51 -5.76 -2.07
CA ASP A 295 15.09 -6.50 -0.94
C ASP A 295 14.01 -7.03 0.03
N LEU A 296 12.87 -6.37 0.16
CA LEU A 296 11.75 -6.83 1.00
C LEU A 296 11.12 -8.15 0.51
N PHE A 297 11.34 -8.53 -0.75
CA PHE A 297 10.87 -9.80 -1.30
C PHE A 297 11.84 -10.96 -1.08
N THR A 298 13.10 -10.66 -0.74
CA THR A 298 14.19 -11.63 -0.65
C THR A 298 14.80 -11.71 0.75
N HIS A 299 14.54 -10.72 1.61
CA HIS A 299 15.12 -10.62 2.95
C HIS A 299 14.07 -10.43 4.03
N THR A 300 14.31 -11.09 5.16
CA THR A 300 13.49 -11.00 6.37
C THR A 300 14.08 -10.03 7.37
N GLY A 301 13.24 -9.39 8.17
CA GLY A 301 13.71 -8.62 9.32
C GLY A 301 14.51 -7.38 8.92
N ILE A 302 14.24 -6.81 7.75
CA ILE A 302 14.76 -5.50 7.37
C ILE A 302 14.29 -4.50 8.44
N PRO A 303 15.19 -3.80 9.15
CA PRO A 303 14.80 -2.90 10.22
C PRO A 303 13.94 -1.75 9.69
N PHE A 304 12.84 -1.47 10.39
CA PHE A 304 12.07 -0.26 10.13
C PHE A 304 12.82 0.95 10.68
N ASN A 305 13.16 1.89 9.80
CA ASN A 305 13.88 3.10 10.17
C ASN A 305 13.21 4.34 9.55
N PRO A 306 12.46 5.14 10.32
CA PRO A 306 11.79 6.33 9.81
C PRO A 306 12.77 7.43 9.33
N ASP A 307 14.05 7.37 9.72
CA ASP A 307 15.09 8.31 9.31
C ASP A 307 15.73 7.94 7.96
N ALA A 308 15.49 6.71 7.47
CA ALA A 308 15.96 6.31 6.15
C ALA A 308 14.98 6.79 5.07
N ASP A 309 15.47 7.58 4.11
CA ASP A 309 14.65 8.21 3.05
C ASP A 309 13.71 7.22 2.35
N TRP A 310 14.22 6.04 1.97
CA TRP A 310 13.44 5.01 1.30
C TRP A 310 12.31 4.46 2.18
N CYS A 311 12.57 4.28 3.47
CA CYS A 311 11.63 3.68 4.42
C CYS A 311 10.55 4.69 4.79
N ASN A 312 10.94 5.94 5.02
CA ASN A 312 10.01 7.05 5.20
C ASN A 312 9.08 7.21 3.99
N PHE A 313 9.66 7.28 2.79
CA PHE A 313 8.94 7.37 1.53
C PHE A 313 7.95 6.21 1.36
N ALA A 314 8.43 4.97 1.47
CA ALA A 314 7.61 3.78 1.25
C ALA A 314 6.48 3.66 2.28
N CYS A 315 6.72 4.07 3.53
CA CYS A 315 5.70 4.05 4.59
C CYS A 315 4.60 5.08 4.35
N LEU A 316 4.95 6.31 3.96
CA LEU A 316 3.98 7.39 3.72
C LEU A 316 3.13 7.15 2.47
N HIS A 317 3.71 6.56 1.43
CA HIS A 317 2.97 6.17 0.22
C HIS A 317 2.14 4.90 0.38
N GLY A 318 2.34 4.15 1.45
CA GLY A 318 1.57 2.94 1.72
C GLY A 318 2.06 1.69 1.00
N ILE A 319 3.36 1.64 0.75
CA ILE A 319 4.05 0.44 0.26
C ILE A 319 4.37 -0.48 1.43
N ILE A 320 4.91 0.10 2.51
CA ILE A 320 5.31 -0.64 3.71
C ILE A 320 4.61 -0.14 4.97
N ASP A 321 4.62 -0.99 5.99
CA ASP A 321 4.40 -0.63 7.39
C ASP A 321 5.44 -1.34 8.27
N HIS A 322 5.28 -1.24 9.58
CA HIS A 322 6.14 -1.89 10.56
C HIS A 322 5.36 -2.93 11.36
N MET A 323 6.06 -3.96 11.81
CA MET A 323 5.55 -4.85 12.83
C MET A 323 6.64 -5.19 13.84
N THR A 324 6.21 -5.47 15.06
CA THR A 324 7.03 -6.01 16.12
C THR A 324 7.06 -7.54 16.02
N PRO A 325 8.21 -8.17 15.72
CA PRO A 325 8.30 -9.63 15.71
C PRO A 325 8.05 -10.19 17.11
N SER A 326 7.43 -11.37 17.19
CA SER A 326 7.37 -12.13 18.44
C SER A 326 8.76 -12.70 18.75
N GLY A 327 9.52 -12.02 19.61
CA GLY A 327 10.86 -12.44 20.06
C GLY A 327 10.84 -13.30 21.33
N PRO A 328 11.95 -14.00 21.65
CA PRO A 328 12.11 -14.65 22.95
C PRO A 328 12.01 -13.63 24.09
N ALA A 329 11.38 -14.02 25.20
CA ALA A 329 11.13 -13.14 26.34
C ALA A 329 12.44 -12.51 26.86
N GLY A 330 12.53 -11.18 26.81
CA GLY A 330 13.65 -10.41 27.39
C GLY A 330 14.42 -9.53 26.40
N GLU A 331 14.27 -9.72 25.08
CA GLU A 331 14.79 -8.80 24.08
C GLU A 331 13.77 -7.70 23.76
N ILE A 332 14.23 -6.45 23.58
CA ILE A 332 13.40 -5.38 23.02
C ILE A 332 13.29 -5.71 21.52
N PRO A 333 12.12 -6.13 21.02
CA PRO A 333 11.98 -6.46 19.61
C PRO A 333 12.18 -5.20 18.78
N HIS A 334 13.12 -5.26 17.83
CA HIS A 334 13.25 -4.21 16.82
C HIS A 334 12.08 -4.30 15.83
N GLU A 335 11.49 -3.14 15.50
CA GLU A 335 10.48 -3.03 14.46
C GLU A 335 11.07 -3.40 13.09
N ILE A 336 10.33 -4.17 12.29
CA ILE A 336 10.78 -4.60 10.97
C ILE A 336 9.80 -4.15 9.88
N CYS A 337 10.33 -3.86 8.70
CA CYS A 337 9.56 -3.49 7.53
C CYS A 337 8.71 -4.66 7.04
N THR A 338 7.45 -4.37 6.73
CA THR A 338 6.49 -5.29 6.11
C THR A 338 5.75 -4.58 5.01
N PHE A 339 5.20 -5.30 4.03
CA PHE A 339 4.32 -4.67 3.05
C PHE A 339 3.00 -4.27 3.73
N GLN A 340 2.46 -3.11 3.38
CA GLN A 340 1.23 -2.62 4.02
C GLN A 340 0.04 -3.57 3.76
N SER A 341 0.01 -4.22 2.61
CA SER A 341 -1.02 -5.23 2.29
C SER A 341 -0.49 -6.29 1.33
N SER A 342 -1.04 -7.51 1.42
CA SER A 342 -0.62 -8.61 0.54
C SER A 342 -1.02 -8.35 -0.92
N PHE A 343 -2.13 -7.64 -1.16
CA PHE A 343 -2.52 -7.22 -2.50
C PHE A 343 -1.46 -6.30 -3.14
N ILE A 344 -1.03 -5.25 -2.43
CA ILE A 344 0.04 -4.37 -2.93
C ILE A 344 1.33 -5.15 -3.13
N ARG A 345 1.71 -6.00 -2.17
CA ARG A 345 2.90 -6.87 -2.29
C ARG A 345 2.85 -7.70 -3.59
N GLN A 346 1.73 -8.36 -3.88
CA GLN A 346 1.56 -9.17 -5.08
C GLN A 346 1.60 -8.34 -6.37
N ARG A 347 0.96 -7.16 -6.40
CA ARG A 347 1.00 -6.27 -7.56
C ARG A 347 2.41 -5.79 -7.86
N LEU A 348 3.15 -5.37 -6.83
CA LEU A 348 4.55 -4.95 -6.96
C LEU A 348 5.46 -6.10 -7.40
N PHE A 349 5.29 -7.29 -6.83
CA PHE A 349 6.07 -8.46 -7.20
C PHE A 349 5.88 -8.84 -8.67
N THR A 350 4.62 -8.93 -9.11
CA THR A 350 4.28 -9.31 -10.48
C THR A 350 4.84 -8.30 -11.48
N ALA A 351 4.62 -7.00 -11.25
CA ALA A 351 5.14 -5.96 -12.12
C ALA A 351 6.67 -5.93 -12.16
N ARG A 352 7.33 -6.21 -11.04
CA ARG A 352 8.80 -6.30 -10.99
C ARG A 352 9.30 -7.48 -11.82
N ALA A 353 8.63 -8.64 -11.73
CA ALA A 353 8.96 -9.80 -12.54
C ALA A 353 8.77 -9.56 -14.03
N ASP A 354 7.67 -8.93 -14.44
CA ASP A 354 7.43 -8.58 -15.84
C ASP A 354 8.57 -7.70 -16.38
N ILE A 355 8.94 -6.63 -15.66
CA ILE A 355 10.03 -5.73 -16.06
C ILE A 355 11.36 -6.47 -16.21
N LEU A 356 11.68 -7.39 -15.28
CA LEU A 356 12.95 -8.10 -15.28
C LEU A 356 13.02 -9.20 -16.36
N THR A 357 11.88 -9.73 -16.78
CA THR A 357 11.84 -10.92 -17.65
C THR A 357 11.36 -10.66 -19.07
N GLU A 358 10.70 -9.53 -19.34
CA GLU A 358 10.10 -9.21 -20.64
C GLU A 358 11.10 -9.30 -21.80
N ALA A 359 12.31 -8.74 -21.63
CA ALA A 359 13.34 -8.78 -22.68
C ALA A 359 13.96 -10.17 -22.84
N ALA A 360 14.23 -10.87 -21.74
CA ALA A 360 14.91 -12.15 -21.74
C ALA A 360 14.03 -13.29 -22.31
N LEU A 361 12.76 -13.34 -21.90
CA LEU A 361 11.84 -14.41 -22.31
C LEU A 361 11.32 -14.26 -23.75
N ARG A 362 11.46 -13.08 -24.37
CA ARG A 362 11.12 -12.88 -25.80
C ARG A 362 12.20 -13.37 -26.76
N GLN A 363 13.45 -13.48 -26.32
CA GLN A 363 14.57 -13.80 -27.20
C GLN A 363 14.82 -15.31 -27.32
N ASP A 364 14.49 -16.06 -26.27
CA ASP A 364 14.77 -17.49 -26.18
C ASP A 364 13.50 -18.31 -25.93
N LEU A 365 13.41 -19.46 -26.59
CA LEU A 365 12.39 -20.46 -26.24
C LEU A 365 12.59 -20.91 -24.79
N VAL A 366 11.53 -20.72 -24.00
CA VAL A 366 11.45 -20.98 -22.55
C VAL A 366 11.51 -22.49 -22.24
N LEU A 367 10.97 -23.30 -23.14
CA LEU A 367 11.02 -24.76 -23.14
C LEU A 367 11.62 -25.27 -24.44
N ASP A 368 12.06 -26.54 -24.45
CA ASP A 368 12.46 -27.21 -25.69
C ASP A 368 11.23 -27.35 -26.61
N PRO A 369 11.34 -27.12 -27.93
CA PRO A 369 10.21 -27.28 -28.86
C PRO A 369 9.54 -28.66 -28.84
N THR A 370 10.25 -29.69 -28.38
CA THR A 370 9.78 -31.08 -28.31
C THR A 370 9.21 -31.44 -26.93
N ASP A 371 9.30 -30.54 -25.96
CA ASP A 371 8.79 -30.74 -24.61
C ASP A 371 7.29 -30.45 -24.56
N ASP A 372 6.48 -31.51 -24.52
CA ASP A 372 5.02 -31.43 -24.45
C ASP A 372 4.47 -31.35 -23.03
N LEU A 373 5.34 -31.36 -22.01
CA LEU A 373 5.01 -31.32 -20.59
C LEU A 373 4.11 -32.48 -20.11
N SER A 374 4.02 -33.58 -20.86
CA SER A 374 3.21 -34.76 -20.49
C SER A 374 3.64 -35.35 -19.13
N ASP A 375 4.95 -35.45 -18.87
CA ASP A 375 5.51 -35.89 -17.59
C ASP A 375 5.23 -34.93 -16.42
N ILE A 376 4.77 -33.71 -16.70
CA ILE A 376 4.36 -32.72 -15.71
C ILE A 376 2.87 -32.82 -15.40
N PHE A 377 2.05 -32.97 -16.44
CA PHE A 377 0.60 -32.84 -16.34
C PHE A 377 -0.16 -34.15 -16.35
N ASP A 378 0.38 -35.24 -16.89
CA ASP A 378 -0.33 -36.53 -17.03
C ASP A 378 -0.13 -37.45 -15.80
N THR A 379 0.64 -37.02 -14.82
CA THR A 379 0.82 -37.70 -13.54
C THR A 379 -0.32 -37.39 -12.56
N PRO A 380 -0.63 -38.26 -11.56
CA PRO A 380 -1.72 -38.01 -10.61
C PRO A 380 -1.61 -36.67 -9.85
N ALA A 381 -0.38 -36.24 -9.55
CA ALA A 381 -0.05 -34.94 -8.97
C ALA A 381 0.92 -34.19 -9.90
N LEU A 382 1.00 -32.86 -9.80
CA LEU A 382 1.95 -32.08 -10.60
C LEU A 382 3.40 -32.47 -10.27
N ASN A 383 4.19 -32.76 -11.30
CA ASN A 383 5.63 -33.01 -11.14
C ASN A 383 6.42 -31.71 -10.98
N ILE A 384 6.28 -31.07 -9.81
CA ILE A 384 6.96 -29.81 -9.48
C ILE A 384 8.49 -29.88 -9.62
N PRO A 385 9.18 -30.96 -9.18
CA PRO A 385 10.62 -31.10 -9.43
C PRO A 385 10.98 -31.09 -10.91
N GLY A 386 10.17 -31.72 -11.77
CA GLY A 386 10.34 -31.73 -13.22
C GLY A 386 10.24 -30.34 -13.84
N ILE A 387 9.34 -29.48 -13.33
CA ILE A 387 9.24 -28.07 -13.75
C ILE A 387 10.52 -27.31 -13.38
N ILE A 388 10.99 -27.42 -12.13
CA ILE A 388 12.20 -26.70 -11.69
C ILE A 388 13.44 -27.18 -12.47
N SER A 389 13.49 -28.47 -12.83
CA SER A 389 14.58 -29.03 -13.61
C SER A 389 14.67 -28.42 -15.01
N ARG A 390 13.52 -28.14 -15.66
CA ARG A 390 13.44 -27.43 -16.94
C ARG A 390 13.94 -25.99 -16.85
N TYR A 391 13.71 -25.31 -15.72
CA TYR A 391 14.31 -24.01 -15.48
C TYR A 391 15.84 -24.08 -15.45
N GLY A 392 16.41 -25.11 -14.79
CA GLY A 392 17.85 -25.35 -14.81
C GLY A 392 18.42 -25.58 -16.23
N ILE A 393 17.69 -26.27 -17.10
CA ILE A 393 18.05 -26.43 -18.51
C ILE A 393 18.01 -25.09 -19.25
N TYR A 394 16.96 -24.30 -19.04
CA TYR A 394 16.82 -22.96 -19.60
C TYR A 394 17.98 -22.04 -19.18
N LEU A 395 18.36 -22.03 -17.89
CA LEU A 395 19.49 -21.26 -17.37
C LEU A 395 20.82 -21.63 -18.04
N LYS A 396 21.06 -22.93 -18.29
CA LYS A 396 22.25 -23.39 -19.03
C LYS A 396 22.26 -22.88 -20.46
N LYS A 397 21.11 -22.93 -21.15
CA LYS A 397 20.96 -22.44 -22.53
C LYS A 397 21.31 -20.96 -22.65
N ILE A 398 20.68 -20.10 -21.84
CA ILE A 398 20.91 -18.64 -21.92
C ILE A 398 22.34 -18.25 -21.54
N LYS A 399 23.02 -19.03 -20.69
CA LYS A 399 24.45 -18.84 -20.37
C LYS A 399 25.38 -19.19 -21.54
N THR A 400 25.06 -20.24 -22.30
CA THR A 400 25.89 -20.69 -23.44
C THR A 400 25.69 -19.87 -24.72
N GLY A 401 24.54 -19.19 -24.88
CA GLY A 401 24.16 -18.48 -26.11
C GLY A 401 24.79 -17.09 -26.33
N GLY A 402 25.65 -16.60 -25.45
CA GLY A 402 26.38 -15.32 -25.63
C GLY A 402 25.56 -14.03 -25.47
N ASN A 403 24.23 -14.11 -25.28
CA ASN A 403 23.38 -12.95 -24.96
C ASN A 403 23.59 -12.51 -23.50
N ARG A 404 24.65 -11.72 -23.30
CA ARG A 404 24.99 -11.05 -22.05
C ARG A 404 23.98 -9.95 -21.72
N SER A 405 23.00 -10.30 -20.87
CA SER A 405 22.42 -9.37 -19.88
C SER A 405 21.56 -10.08 -18.82
N GLY A 406 20.97 -11.26 -19.12
CA GLY A 406 20.11 -11.99 -18.17
C GLY A 406 20.80 -13.04 -17.30
N ALA A 407 22.01 -13.49 -17.65
CA ALA A 407 22.69 -14.61 -16.99
C ALA A 407 23.17 -14.35 -15.55
N ASP A 408 23.27 -13.08 -15.15
CA ASP A 408 23.69 -12.66 -13.80
C ASP A 408 22.50 -12.46 -12.84
N ALA A 409 21.26 -12.51 -13.34
CA ALA A 409 20.04 -12.30 -12.56
C ALA A 409 19.36 -13.62 -12.20
N ILE A 410 20.04 -14.49 -11.44
CA ILE A 410 19.35 -15.59 -10.76
C ILE A 410 18.66 -15.00 -9.55
N ASP A 411 17.43 -14.57 -9.75
CA ASP A 411 16.57 -14.14 -8.65
C ASP A 411 15.16 -14.73 -8.79
N ILE A 412 14.39 -14.49 -7.74
CA ILE A 412 13.04 -14.99 -7.61
C ILE A 412 12.08 -14.46 -8.69
N PHE A 413 12.30 -13.24 -9.16
CA PHE A 413 11.47 -12.59 -10.16
C PHE A 413 11.69 -13.24 -11.52
N HIS A 414 12.94 -13.55 -11.85
CA HIS A 414 13.27 -14.28 -13.07
C HIS A 414 12.65 -15.67 -13.09
N PHE A 415 12.75 -16.42 -12.00
CA PHE A 415 12.11 -17.74 -11.89
C PHE A 415 10.58 -17.65 -12.04
N TYR A 416 9.94 -16.69 -11.38
CA TYR A 416 8.49 -16.48 -11.50
C TYR A 416 8.06 -16.12 -12.93
N GLY A 417 8.78 -15.22 -13.61
CA GLY A 417 8.47 -14.85 -15.00
C GLY A 417 8.67 -16.02 -15.97
N TRP A 418 9.77 -16.78 -15.81
CA TRP A 418 10.00 -18.01 -16.57
C TRP A 418 8.87 -19.02 -16.34
N LEU A 419 8.49 -19.24 -15.08
CA LEU A 419 7.45 -20.21 -14.71
C LEU A 419 6.10 -19.85 -15.35
N ASN A 420 5.71 -18.58 -15.31
CA ASN A 420 4.51 -18.10 -16.00
C ASN A 420 4.58 -18.32 -17.51
N SER A 421 5.75 -18.14 -18.13
CA SER A 421 5.90 -18.37 -19.56
C SER A 421 5.91 -19.86 -19.93
N ALA A 422 6.44 -20.71 -19.05
CA ALA A 422 6.54 -22.15 -19.29
C ALA A 422 5.20 -22.87 -19.13
N VAL A 423 4.44 -22.55 -18.08
CA VAL A 423 3.21 -23.28 -17.72
C VAL A 423 1.94 -22.43 -17.66
N GLY A 424 2.04 -21.10 -17.79
CA GLY A 424 0.91 -20.18 -17.59
C GLY A 424 -0.23 -20.33 -18.61
N ALA A 425 0.01 -20.99 -19.74
CA ALA A 425 -1.05 -21.36 -20.68
C ALA A 425 -1.98 -22.46 -20.13
N TYR A 426 -1.49 -23.26 -19.18
CA TYR A 426 -2.20 -24.43 -18.63
C TYR A 426 -2.56 -24.27 -17.15
N CYS A 427 -1.82 -23.41 -16.45
CA CYS A 427 -1.88 -23.30 -15.00
C CYS A 427 -1.95 -21.85 -14.56
N THR A 428 -2.59 -21.61 -13.43
CA THR A 428 -2.48 -20.34 -12.71
C THR A 428 -1.30 -20.42 -11.74
N VAL A 429 -0.36 -19.47 -11.85
CA VAL A 429 0.77 -19.33 -10.93
C VAL A 429 0.51 -18.10 -10.05
N THR A 430 0.33 -18.30 -8.76
CA THR A 430 0.03 -17.22 -7.80
C THR A 430 1.17 -17.11 -6.78
N PRO A 431 1.81 -15.94 -6.65
CA PRO A 431 2.76 -15.71 -5.57
C PRO A 431 1.99 -15.46 -4.26
N GLU A 432 2.28 -16.28 -3.26
CA GLU A 432 1.83 -16.18 -1.88
C GLU A 432 3.00 -15.78 -0.97
N PHE A 433 2.67 -15.07 0.11
CA PHE A 433 3.64 -14.37 0.92
C PHE A 433 3.37 -14.59 2.41
N PRO A 434 3.87 -15.71 2.99
CA PRO A 434 3.63 -16.01 4.40
C PRO A 434 4.14 -14.87 5.31
N GLU A 435 3.27 -14.41 6.22
CA GLU A 435 3.52 -13.21 7.04
C GLU A 435 4.85 -13.27 7.80
N GLY A 436 5.59 -12.16 7.77
CA GLY A 436 6.83 -11.97 8.54
C GLY A 436 8.02 -12.86 8.18
N THR A 437 7.90 -13.68 7.15
CA THR A 437 8.98 -14.60 6.77
C THR A 437 9.85 -14.13 5.62
N GLY A 438 9.54 -13.00 4.97
CA GLY A 438 10.21 -12.53 3.73
C GLY A 438 10.31 -13.59 2.63
N ARG A 439 9.57 -14.69 2.76
CA ARG A 439 9.49 -15.78 1.80
C ARG A 439 8.50 -15.44 0.72
N THR A 440 8.68 -16.13 -0.38
CA THR A 440 7.79 -16.08 -1.51
C THR A 440 7.55 -17.53 -1.93
N VAL A 441 6.28 -17.88 -1.90
CA VAL A 441 5.77 -19.20 -2.21
C VAL A 441 4.98 -19.07 -3.50
N LEU A 442 5.28 -19.88 -4.51
CA LEU A 442 4.55 -19.90 -5.77
C LEU A 442 3.60 -21.09 -5.75
N ARG A 443 2.30 -20.80 -5.74
CA ARG A 443 1.25 -21.80 -5.83
C ARG A 443 0.84 -21.99 -7.28
N ILE A 444 0.89 -23.22 -7.75
CA ILE A 444 0.55 -23.61 -9.12
C ILE A 444 -0.72 -24.42 -9.07
N ARG A 445 -1.74 -24.00 -9.83
CA ARG A 445 -2.99 -24.74 -9.99
C ARG A 445 -3.27 -25.02 -11.45
N CYS A 446 -3.45 -26.29 -11.80
CA CYS A 446 -3.75 -26.76 -13.15
C CYS A 446 -4.98 -27.67 -13.08
N GLY A 447 -6.18 -27.11 -13.30
CA GLY A 447 -7.44 -27.80 -13.00
C GLY A 447 -7.56 -28.13 -11.51
N GLU A 448 -7.77 -29.41 -11.19
CA GLU A 448 -7.88 -29.90 -9.81
C GLU A 448 -6.50 -30.17 -9.16
N LYS A 449 -5.42 -30.19 -9.96
CA LYS A 449 -4.08 -30.45 -9.46
C LYS A 449 -3.45 -29.17 -8.93
N GLU A 450 -2.77 -29.30 -7.81
CA GLU A 450 -2.10 -28.20 -7.16
C GLU A 450 -0.67 -28.59 -6.76
N GLY A 451 0.23 -27.61 -6.76
CA GLY A 451 1.57 -27.77 -6.22
C GLY A 451 2.11 -26.45 -5.71
N VAL A 452 3.13 -26.55 -4.86
CA VAL A 452 3.72 -25.39 -4.18
C VAL A 452 5.23 -25.42 -4.32
N ILE A 453 5.77 -24.25 -4.68
CA ILE A 453 7.20 -23.99 -4.77
C ILE A 453 7.58 -22.87 -3.80
N GLU A 454 8.36 -23.17 -2.77
CA GLU A 454 9.03 -22.10 -2.02
C GLU A 454 10.34 -21.74 -2.71
N VAL A 455 10.51 -20.48 -3.10
CA VAL A 455 11.72 -20.05 -3.82
C VAL A 455 12.69 -19.44 -2.81
N ILE A 456 13.89 -20.00 -2.74
CA ILE A 456 14.91 -19.58 -1.77
C ILE A 456 16.25 -19.31 -2.47
N SER A 457 16.94 -18.25 -2.05
CA SER A 457 18.31 -17.98 -2.50
C SER A 457 19.32 -18.66 -1.59
N PHE A 458 20.35 -19.26 -2.17
CA PHE A 458 21.40 -19.92 -1.40
C PHE A 458 22.18 -18.92 -0.54
N THR A 459 22.23 -19.18 0.76
CA THR A 459 23.07 -18.47 1.73
C THR A 459 24.04 -19.41 2.44
N SER A 460 23.50 -20.48 3.05
CA SER A 460 24.29 -21.52 3.70
C SER A 460 23.54 -22.84 3.77
N VAL A 461 24.26 -23.96 3.88
CA VAL A 461 23.66 -25.29 4.05
C VAL A 461 22.77 -25.39 5.30
N ARG A 462 23.11 -24.62 6.35
CA ARG A 462 22.31 -24.55 7.59
C ARG A 462 20.96 -23.89 7.33
N GLN A 463 20.93 -22.78 6.60
CA GLN A 463 19.70 -22.05 6.26
C GLN A 463 18.74 -22.93 5.46
N ILE A 464 19.24 -23.67 4.45
CA ILE A 464 18.42 -24.60 3.64
C ILE A 464 17.68 -25.63 4.52
N ARG A 465 18.30 -26.08 5.64
CA ARG A 465 17.63 -27.02 6.56
C ARG A 465 16.50 -26.34 7.34
N GLN A 466 16.69 -25.09 7.74
CA GLN A 466 15.67 -24.29 8.43
C GLN A 466 14.52 -23.95 7.48
N ASP A 467 14.83 -23.55 6.24
CA ASP A 467 13.83 -23.26 5.22
C ASP A 467 13.00 -24.52 4.90
N ALA A 468 13.64 -25.69 4.75
CA ALA A 468 12.91 -26.95 4.54
C ALA A 468 11.97 -27.32 5.70
N GLN A 469 12.36 -27.04 6.95
CA GLN A 469 11.47 -27.24 8.12
C GLN A 469 10.26 -26.32 8.08
N GLN A 470 10.49 -25.09 7.63
CA GLN A 470 9.49 -24.05 7.61
C GLN A 470 8.51 -24.22 6.44
N ALA A 471 9.01 -24.59 5.27
CA ALA A 471 8.21 -25.01 4.13
C ALA A 471 7.25 -26.15 4.53
N ALA A 472 7.74 -27.14 5.29
CA ALA A 472 6.91 -28.24 5.79
C ALA A 472 5.81 -27.77 6.76
N ILE A 473 6.11 -26.78 7.63
CA ILE A 473 5.11 -26.20 8.54
C ILE A 473 4.03 -25.47 7.74
N TYR A 474 4.42 -24.65 6.77
CA TYR A 474 3.49 -23.93 5.90
C TYR A 474 2.62 -24.89 5.07
N ALA A 475 3.22 -25.90 4.44
CA ALA A 475 2.48 -26.91 3.67
C ALA A 475 1.45 -27.63 4.52
N ARG A 476 1.82 -28.06 5.74
CA ARG A 476 0.89 -28.70 6.67
C ARG A 476 -0.24 -27.77 7.11
N ALA A 477 0.07 -26.49 7.38
CA ALA A 477 -0.94 -25.50 7.77
C ALA A 477 -1.93 -25.19 6.64
N THR A 478 -1.51 -25.36 5.38
CA THR A 478 -2.34 -25.16 4.18
C THR A 478 -2.99 -26.44 3.66
N GLY A 479 -2.82 -27.57 4.37
CA GLY A 479 -3.43 -28.84 4.02
C GLY A 479 -2.71 -29.62 2.91
N LEU A 480 -1.45 -29.26 2.60
CA LEU A 480 -0.63 -29.91 1.59
C LEU A 480 0.27 -30.97 2.23
N ASP A 481 0.42 -32.09 1.53
CA ASP A 481 1.27 -33.24 1.88
C ASP A 481 2.64 -33.19 1.21
N THR A 482 2.83 -32.28 0.24
CA THR A 482 4.05 -32.10 -0.54
C THR A 482 4.42 -30.62 -0.64
N VAL A 483 5.72 -30.31 -0.64
CA VAL A 483 6.26 -28.98 -0.94
C VAL A 483 7.62 -29.10 -1.59
N THR A 484 7.88 -28.28 -2.62
CA THR A 484 9.18 -28.24 -3.28
C THR A 484 9.87 -26.91 -3.03
N LEU A 485 11.15 -26.92 -2.70
CA LEU A 485 11.99 -25.73 -2.57
C LEU A 485 12.82 -25.58 -3.85
N ALA A 486 12.63 -24.48 -4.57
CA ALA A 486 13.51 -24.07 -5.65
C ALA A 486 14.68 -23.28 -5.05
N LEU A 487 15.82 -23.94 -4.92
CA LEU A 487 17.04 -23.33 -4.38
C LEU A 487 17.85 -22.68 -5.50
N LEU A 488 17.74 -21.36 -5.59
CA LEU A 488 18.49 -20.53 -6.52
C LEU A 488 19.93 -20.38 -6.03
N THR A 489 20.90 -20.83 -6.81
CA THR A 489 22.32 -20.82 -6.45
C THR A 489 23.16 -20.05 -7.47
N PRO A 490 24.28 -19.44 -7.06
CA PRO A 490 25.25 -18.87 -8.00
C PRO A 490 26.16 -19.93 -8.65
N PHE A 491 25.95 -21.22 -8.40
CA PHE A 491 26.87 -22.29 -8.79
C PHE A 491 26.38 -23.04 -10.02
N ASN A 492 27.26 -23.27 -10.99
CA ASN A 492 26.91 -24.03 -12.20
C ASN A 492 27.42 -25.49 -12.18
N ASP A 493 28.24 -25.88 -11.19
CA ASP A 493 28.78 -27.24 -11.11
C ASP A 493 27.67 -28.23 -10.76
N SER A 494 27.40 -29.16 -11.67
CA SER A 494 26.31 -30.13 -11.53
C SER A 494 26.48 -31.02 -10.28
N ARG A 495 27.71 -31.32 -9.86
CA ARG A 495 27.96 -32.08 -8.62
C ARG A 495 27.56 -31.29 -7.38
N ILE A 496 27.77 -29.98 -7.39
CA ILE A 496 27.35 -29.11 -6.27
C ILE A 496 25.82 -29.04 -6.23
N LEU A 497 25.17 -28.81 -7.37
CA LEU A 497 23.71 -28.75 -7.47
C LEU A 497 23.06 -30.08 -7.05
N GLU A 498 23.59 -31.21 -7.50
CA GLU A 498 23.14 -32.55 -7.08
C GLU A 498 23.32 -32.77 -5.58
N SER A 499 24.44 -32.34 -5.00
CA SER A 499 24.69 -32.49 -3.55
C SER A 499 23.76 -31.64 -2.67
N LEU A 500 23.24 -30.53 -3.21
CA LEU A 500 22.30 -29.65 -2.52
C LEU A 500 20.84 -30.08 -2.72
N SER A 501 20.56 -30.78 -3.82
CA SER A 501 19.24 -31.33 -4.13
C SER A 501 18.96 -32.59 -3.31
N ARG A 502 17.83 -32.64 -2.62
CA ARG A 502 17.51 -33.74 -1.70
C ARG A 502 16.03 -33.86 -1.45
N GLU A 503 15.59 -35.07 -1.16
CA GLU A 503 14.22 -35.35 -0.71
C GLU A 503 14.22 -35.82 0.75
N LYS A 504 13.26 -35.33 1.53
CA LYS A 504 13.09 -35.76 2.92
C LYS A 504 11.64 -35.58 3.38
N ILE A 505 11.16 -36.50 4.21
CA ILE A 505 9.90 -36.32 4.94
C ILE A 505 10.17 -35.50 6.21
N ILE A 506 9.46 -34.37 6.38
CA ILE A 506 9.54 -33.50 7.55
C ILE A 506 8.12 -33.25 8.06
N ASN A 507 7.85 -33.58 9.33
CA ASN A 507 6.53 -33.39 9.95
C ASN A 507 5.35 -34.03 9.19
N GLY A 508 5.60 -35.13 8.47
CA GLY A 508 4.60 -35.82 7.64
C GLY A 508 4.40 -35.24 6.24
N VAL A 509 5.16 -34.21 5.87
CA VAL A 509 5.15 -33.58 4.54
C VAL A 509 6.38 -34.06 3.75
N HIS A 510 6.19 -34.42 2.49
CA HIS A 510 7.27 -34.68 1.54
C HIS A 510 7.89 -33.36 1.09
N VAL A 511 9.15 -33.14 1.48
CA VAL A 511 9.90 -31.93 1.15
C VAL A 511 10.99 -32.27 0.15
N THR A 512 10.91 -31.67 -1.04
CA THR A 512 11.91 -31.83 -2.09
C THR A 512 12.66 -30.52 -2.28
N VAL A 513 13.99 -30.54 -2.19
CA VAL A 513 14.84 -29.38 -2.50
C VAL A 513 15.49 -29.63 -3.86
N ILE A 514 15.32 -28.70 -4.80
CA ILE A 514 15.95 -28.74 -6.11
C ILE A 514 16.84 -27.52 -6.26
N ALA A 515 18.15 -27.73 -6.36
CA ALA A 515 19.12 -26.67 -6.60
C ALA A 515 19.25 -26.38 -8.10
N VAL A 516 19.13 -25.10 -8.46
CA VAL A 516 19.30 -24.61 -9.83
C VAL A 516 20.33 -23.48 -9.82
N GLY A 517 21.15 -23.43 -10.86
CA GLY A 517 22.24 -22.47 -10.97
C GLY A 517 22.65 -22.24 -12.40
#